data_AF-A0A4Q3F045-F1
#
_entry.id   AF-A0A4Q3F045-F1
#
_cell.length_a   1.000
_cell.length_b   1.000
_cell.length_c   1.000
_cell.angle_alpha   90.00
_cell.angle_beta   90.00
_cell.angle_gamma   90.00
#
_symmetry.space_group_name_H-M   'P 1'
#
loop_
_entity.id
_entity.type
_entity.pdbx_description
1 polymer ?
#
loop_
_entity_poly.entity_id
_entity_poly.type
_entity_poly.pdbx_seq_one_letter_code
_entity_poly.pdbx_strand_id
1 'polypeptide(L)'
;MNTGNRYTGILIFVLLACFTSCIKSPYYQKEYSLPQNAWQYQFKPSFKFEITDTTAAYNLFLHIRHTEAYPFSNVWVWIYTKQPGDSSFAKSRIEIPLAEPTGKWMGRGAGEIWEQRLALTAGDKAMIFKKAGTYEIRMEQNMRINPLPEVLQVGLRVEKVARNSNGS
;
A
#
# COMPACT_ATOMS: atom_id res chain seq x y z
N MET A 1 52.73 -24.92 19.67
CA MET A 1 51.69 -23.96 20.12
C MET A 1 51.11 -23.30 18.89
N ASN A 2 49.91 -23.72 18.45
CA ASN A 2 49.31 -23.25 17.20
C ASN A 2 48.32 -22.11 17.50
N THR A 3 48.83 -20.88 17.52
CA THR A 3 48.08 -19.68 17.90
C THR A 3 47.64 -18.90 16.66
N GLY A 4 46.83 -19.52 15.80
CA GLY A 4 46.49 -18.92 14.51
C GLY A 4 45.16 -19.40 13.95
N ASN A 5 44.05 -19.19 14.66
CA ASN A 5 42.72 -19.24 14.03
C ASN A 5 41.57 -18.59 14.84
N ARG A 6 41.86 -17.84 15.91
CA ARG A 6 40.83 -17.34 16.82
C ARG A 6 40.08 -16.13 16.26
N TYR A 7 40.75 -15.34 15.41
CA TYR A 7 40.20 -14.11 14.84
C TYR A 7 39.32 -14.35 13.60
N THR A 8 39.56 -15.43 12.85
CA THR A 8 38.76 -15.80 11.66
C THR A 8 37.31 -16.15 12.02
N GLY A 9 37.11 -16.89 13.12
CA GLY A 9 35.77 -17.22 13.62
C GLY A 9 34.99 -16.00 14.12
N ILE A 10 35.69 -15.03 14.73
CA ILE A 10 35.09 -13.78 15.22
C ILE A 10 34.67 -12.89 14.03
N LEU A 11 35.49 -12.80 12.98
CA LEU A 11 35.17 -12.05 11.77
C LEU A 11 33.94 -12.60 11.03
N ILE A 12 33.78 -13.93 10.96
CA ILE A 12 32.59 -14.57 10.37
C ILE A 12 31.34 -14.32 11.22
N PHE A 13 31.47 -14.33 12.55
CA PHE A 13 30.35 -14.05 13.47
C PHE A 13 29.90 -12.58 13.42
N VAL A 14 30.84 -11.64 13.29
CA VAL A 14 30.54 -10.20 13.11
C VAL A 14 29.89 -9.94 11.74
N LEU A 15 30.29 -10.64 10.68
CA LEU A 15 29.67 -10.52 9.36
C LEU A 15 28.23 -11.07 9.33
N LEU A 16 27.94 -12.13 10.09
CA LEU A 16 26.57 -12.66 10.23
C LEU A 16 25.66 -11.77 11.08
N ALA A 17 26.21 -11.02 12.05
CA ALA A 17 25.42 -10.14 12.92
C ALA A 17 24.90 -8.87 12.23
N CYS A 18 25.41 -8.51 11.04
CA CYS A 18 25.00 -7.32 10.31
C CYS A 18 23.69 -7.45 9.52
N PHE A 19 23.03 -8.63 9.51
CA PHE A 19 21.82 -8.84 8.69
C PHE A 19 20.48 -8.63 9.42
N THR A 20 20.45 -8.09 10.64
CA THR A 20 19.17 -7.79 11.31
C THR A 20 18.58 -6.45 10.86
N SER A 21 18.30 -6.30 9.57
CA SER A 21 17.39 -5.23 9.12
C SER A 21 15.97 -5.67 9.43
N CYS A 22 15.46 -5.24 10.58
CA CYS A 22 14.06 -5.45 10.95
C CYS A 22 13.19 -4.47 10.17
N ILE A 23 12.79 -4.84 8.95
CA ILE A 23 11.75 -4.12 8.22
C ILE A 23 10.46 -4.29 9.03
N LYS A 24 9.96 -3.19 9.63
CA LYS A 24 8.69 -3.23 10.36
C LYS A 24 7.59 -3.70 9.40
N SER A 25 6.92 -4.80 9.77
CA SER A 25 5.73 -5.25 9.07
C SER A 25 4.67 -4.15 9.11
N PRO A 26 3.95 -3.89 8.01
CA PRO A 26 2.80 -3.00 8.03
C PRO A 26 1.75 -3.50 9.04
N TYR A 27 0.92 -2.58 9.53
CA TYR A 27 -0.20 -2.90 10.42
C TYR A 27 -1.23 -3.78 9.70
N TYR A 28 -1.47 -3.49 8.43
CA TYR A 28 -2.25 -4.32 7.52
C TYR A 28 -1.71 -4.16 6.10
N GLN A 29 -1.64 -5.24 5.33
CA GLN A 29 -1.40 -5.17 3.90
C GLN A 29 -2.15 -6.31 3.21
N LYS A 30 -2.87 -5.98 2.14
CA LYS A 30 -3.47 -6.97 1.26
C LYS A 30 -3.53 -6.42 -0.15
N GLU A 31 -3.30 -7.31 -1.10
CA GLU A 31 -3.36 -7.05 -2.54
C GLU A 31 -4.30 -8.07 -3.19
N TYR A 32 -4.99 -7.64 -4.23
CA TYR A 32 -5.80 -8.49 -5.08
C TYR A 32 -5.25 -8.44 -6.50
N SER A 33 -4.92 -9.61 -7.04
CA SER A 33 -4.68 -9.75 -8.47
C SER A 33 -5.99 -9.61 -9.24
N LEU A 34 -5.95 -8.85 -10.31
CA LEU A 34 -7.10 -8.64 -11.18
C LEU A 34 -7.17 -9.76 -12.21
N PRO A 35 -8.34 -10.42 -12.37
CA PRO A 35 -8.51 -11.46 -13.38
C PRO A 35 -8.16 -10.93 -14.78
N GLN A 36 -7.34 -11.69 -15.52
CA GLN A 36 -6.94 -11.37 -16.88
C GLN A 36 -6.29 -9.98 -17.04
N ASN A 37 -5.68 -9.45 -15.97
CA ASN A 37 -5.08 -8.11 -15.94
C ASN A 37 -6.06 -7.00 -16.33
N ALA A 38 -7.35 -7.18 -16.04
CA ALA A 38 -8.41 -6.29 -16.48
C ALA A 38 -9.38 -5.97 -15.33
N TRP A 39 -9.40 -4.71 -14.89
CA TRP A 39 -10.24 -4.28 -13.78
C TRP A 39 -11.69 -4.05 -14.22
N GLN A 40 -12.55 -5.03 -13.95
CA GLN A 40 -13.98 -4.91 -14.18
C GLN A 40 -14.67 -4.07 -13.10
N TYR A 41 -15.71 -3.29 -13.44
CA TYR A 41 -16.51 -2.53 -12.46
C TYR A 41 -17.07 -3.42 -11.33
N GLN A 42 -17.48 -4.64 -11.66
CA GLN A 42 -18.04 -5.59 -10.70
C GLN A 42 -16.99 -6.20 -9.76
N PHE A 43 -15.72 -6.16 -10.14
CA PHE A 43 -14.63 -6.63 -9.29
C PHE A 43 -14.23 -5.51 -8.32
N LYS A 44 -14.77 -5.59 -7.10
CA LYS A 44 -14.55 -4.59 -6.04
C LYS A 44 -13.75 -5.18 -4.88
N PRO A 45 -12.40 -5.18 -4.94
CA PRO A 45 -11.54 -5.59 -3.84
C PRO A 45 -12.01 -5.04 -2.50
N SER A 46 -12.21 -5.92 -1.51
CA SER A 46 -12.62 -5.56 -0.15
C SER A 46 -11.47 -5.80 0.83
N PHE A 47 -11.11 -4.77 1.58
CA PHE A 47 -10.03 -4.75 2.54
C PHE A 47 -10.64 -4.55 3.93
N LYS A 48 -10.48 -5.55 4.81
CA LYS A 48 -11.02 -5.51 6.17
C LYS A 48 -9.87 -5.55 7.16
N PHE A 49 -9.78 -4.54 8.01
CA PHE A 49 -8.76 -4.44 9.03
C PHE A 49 -9.36 -3.95 10.34
N GLU A 50 -8.86 -4.46 11.45
CA GLU A 50 -9.29 -4.08 12.79
C GLU A 50 -8.46 -2.89 13.28
N ILE A 51 -9.08 -1.92 13.94
CA ILE A 51 -8.40 -0.84 14.66
C ILE A 51 -8.65 -1.02 16.15
N THR A 52 -7.58 -1.17 16.92
CA THR A 52 -7.63 -1.34 18.38
C THR A 52 -7.14 -0.11 19.16
N ASP A 53 -6.34 0.77 18.54
CA ASP A 53 -5.79 1.97 19.17
C ASP A 53 -6.26 3.23 18.43
N THR A 54 -7.31 3.86 18.95
CA THR A 54 -7.87 5.10 18.40
C THR A 54 -7.09 6.36 18.76
N THR A 55 -5.96 6.22 19.48
CA THR A 55 -5.08 7.35 19.84
C THR A 55 -3.86 7.46 18.94
N ALA A 56 -3.61 6.44 18.12
CA ALA A 56 -2.52 6.43 17.16
C ALA A 56 -2.94 7.06 15.83
N ALA A 57 -1.95 7.61 15.14
CA ALA A 57 -2.10 8.03 13.75
C ALA A 57 -1.74 6.88 12.82
N TYR A 58 -2.40 6.83 11.66
CA TYR A 58 -2.26 5.77 10.67
C TYR A 58 -2.09 6.37 9.27
N ASN A 59 -1.14 5.83 8.50
CA ASN A 59 -1.02 6.12 7.07
C ASN A 59 -1.74 5.03 6.28
N LEU A 60 -2.55 5.45 5.32
CA LEU A 60 -3.23 4.54 4.39
C LEU A 60 -2.65 4.76 3.01
N PHE A 61 -2.24 3.67 2.38
CA PHE A 61 -1.71 3.69 1.03
C PHE A 61 -2.51 2.76 0.13
N LEU A 62 -2.92 3.28 -1.02
CA LEU A 62 -3.36 2.48 -2.13
C LEU A 62 -2.14 2.06 -2.95
N HIS A 63 -2.11 0.79 -3.31
CA HIS A 63 -1.13 0.23 -4.22
C HIS A 63 -1.80 -0.14 -5.53
N ILE A 64 -1.18 0.17 -6.65
CA ILE A 64 -1.62 -0.25 -7.96
C ILE A 64 -0.42 -0.74 -8.77
N ARG A 65 -0.61 -1.85 -9.49
CA ARG A 65 0.34 -2.34 -10.46
C ARG A 65 -0.32 -2.41 -11.82
N HIS A 66 0.35 -1.86 -12.82
CA HIS A 66 -0.10 -1.89 -14.20
C HIS A 66 1.07 -2.25 -15.12
N THR A 67 0.77 -2.63 -16.35
CA THR A 67 1.80 -2.80 -17.38
C THR A 67 2.11 -1.48 -18.07
N GLU A 68 3.23 -1.44 -18.79
CA GLU A 68 3.62 -0.33 -19.66
C GLU A 68 2.60 -0.07 -20.77
N ALA A 69 1.80 -1.08 -21.15
CA ALA A 69 0.75 -0.96 -22.15
C ALA A 69 -0.54 -0.29 -21.63
N TYR A 70 -0.58 0.10 -20.35
CA TYR A 70 -1.74 0.79 -19.78
C TYR A 70 -2.02 2.11 -20.53
N PRO A 71 -3.25 2.34 -21.04
CA PRO A 71 -3.48 3.36 -22.07
C PRO A 71 -3.75 4.77 -21.52
N PHE A 72 -3.67 5.00 -20.21
CA PHE A 72 -3.97 6.31 -19.61
C PHE A 72 -2.87 6.77 -18.67
N SER A 73 -2.76 8.09 -18.46
CA SER A 73 -1.80 8.66 -17.49
C SER A 73 -2.33 8.65 -16.05
N ASN A 74 -3.57 8.21 -15.82
CA ASN A 74 -4.22 8.19 -14.52
C ASN A 74 -5.26 7.07 -14.40
N VAL A 75 -5.69 6.81 -13.15
CA VAL A 75 -6.85 5.97 -12.83
C VAL A 75 -7.74 6.72 -11.84
N TRP A 76 -9.03 6.81 -12.15
CA TRP A 76 -10.04 7.25 -11.19
C TRP A 76 -10.59 6.05 -10.43
N VAL A 77 -10.70 6.18 -9.10
CA VAL A 77 -11.16 5.09 -8.23
C VAL A 77 -12.24 5.61 -7.29
N TRP A 78 -13.32 4.85 -7.15
CA TRP A 78 -14.26 4.98 -6.04
C TRP A 78 -13.72 4.23 -4.83
N ILE A 79 -13.60 4.94 -3.71
CA ILE A 79 -13.28 4.39 -2.40
C ILE A 79 -14.57 4.36 -1.58
N TYR A 80 -14.96 3.16 -1.15
CA TYR A 80 -16.08 2.94 -0.26
C TYR A 80 -15.54 2.60 1.12
N THR A 81 -15.89 3.38 2.13
CA THR A 81 -15.44 3.17 3.51
C THR A 81 -16.62 2.90 4.41
N LYS A 82 -16.58 1.80 5.16
CA LYS A 82 -17.55 1.46 6.20
C LYS A 82 -16.82 1.38 7.55
N GLN A 83 -17.27 2.18 8.50
CA GLN A 83 -16.67 2.22 9.84
C GLN A 83 -17.36 1.22 10.78
N PRO A 84 -16.75 0.92 11.94
CA PRO A 84 -17.40 0.12 12.97
C PRO A 84 -18.76 0.69 13.37
N GLY A 85 -19.78 -0.18 13.33
CA GLY A 85 -21.16 0.15 13.68
C GLY A 85 -21.99 0.84 12.58
N ASP A 86 -21.38 1.21 11.45
CA ASP A 86 -22.13 1.80 10.35
C ASP A 86 -22.94 0.71 9.59
N SER A 87 -24.10 1.07 9.05
CA SER A 87 -24.90 0.17 8.22
C SER A 87 -24.51 0.25 6.73
N SER A 88 -24.09 1.43 6.26
CA SER A 88 -23.78 1.74 4.86
C SER A 88 -22.31 2.15 4.66
N PHE A 89 -21.89 2.28 3.40
CA PHE A 89 -20.57 2.78 3.02
C PHE A 89 -20.65 4.28 2.70
N ALA A 90 -19.72 5.06 3.27
CA ALA A 90 -19.38 6.38 2.75
C ALA A 90 -18.59 6.22 1.44
N LYS A 91 -18.85 7.08 0.45
CA LYS A 91 -18.25 6.98 -0.89
C LYS A 91 -17.46 8.25 -1.21
N SER A 92 -16.22 8.10 -1.67
CA SER A 92 -15.39 9.19 -2.19
C SER A 92 -14.69 8.80 -3.49
N ARG A 93 -14.39 9.78 -4.33
CA ARG A 93 -13.65 9.59 -5.58
C ARG A 93 -12.24 10.13 -5.42
N ILE A 94 -11.26 9.41 -5.94
CA ILE A 94 -9.88 9.87 -6.02
C ILE A 94 -9.34 9.70 -7.43
N GLU A 95 -8.42 10.57 -7.80
CA GLU A 95 -7.57 10.43 -8.98
C GLU A 95 -6.22 9.88 -8.54
N ILE A 96 -5.70 8.91 -9.28
CA ILE A 96 -4.37 8.37 -9.11
C ILE A 96 -3.59 8.73 -10.38
N PRO A 97 -2.73 9.76 -10.36
CA PRO A 97 -1.82 10.02 -11.46
C PRO A 97 -0.81 8.86 -11.53
N LEU A 98 -0.68 8.25 -12.70
CA LEU A 98 0.26 7.15 -12.99
C LEU A 98 1.46 7.59 -13.83
N ALA A 99 1.32 8.67 -14.58
CA ALA A 99 2.39 9.26 -15.37
C ALA A 99 2.49 10.76 -15.14
N GLU A 100 3.70 11.29 -15.30
CA GLU A 100 3.94 12.73 -15.45
C GLU A 100 3.26 13.27 -16.71
N PRO A 101 3.05 14.60 -16.83
CA PRO A 101 2.54 15.21 -18.07
C PRO A 101 3.42 14.93 -19.30
N THR A 102 4.68 14.58 -19.10
CA THR A 102 5.64 14.16 -20.13
C THR A 102 5.34 12.77 -20.69
N GLY A 103 4.47 11.99 -20.05
CA GLY A 103 4.18 10.59 -20.35
C GLY A 103 5.06 9.60 -19.61
N LYS A 104 6.05 10.07 -18.83
CA LYS A 104 6.91 9.19 -18.03
C LYS A 104 6.12 8.58 -16.87
N TRP A 105 6.12 7.25 -16.77
CA TRP A 105 5.50 6.54 -15.66
C TRP A 105 6.12 6.92 -14.30
N MET A 106 5.25 7.06 -13.30
CA MET A 106 5.59 7.34 -11.91
C MET A 106 5.74 6.03 -11.12
N GLY A 107 6.39 6.11 -9.96
CA GLY A 107 6.59 4.95 -9.10
C GLY A 107 7.84 4.13 -9.47
N ARG A 108 7.78 2.82 -9.26
CA ARG A 108 8.89 1.89 -9.47
C ARG A 108 8.59 0.97 -10.65
N GLY A 109 9.45 0.99 -11.66
CA GLY A 109 9.38 0.10 -12.81
C GLY A 109 10.28 -1.14 -12.64
N ALA A 110 9.81 -2.29 -13.12
CA ALA A 110 10.59 -3.52 -13.25
C ALA A 110 10.15 -4.27 -14.53
N GLY A 111 10.96 -4.17 -15.58
CA GLY A 111 10.55 -4.60 -16.92
C GLY A 111 9.33 -3.80 -17.39
N GLU A 112 8.34 -4.50 -17.93
CA GLU A 112 7.08 -3.91 -18.41
C GLU A 112 6.08 -3.57 -17.28
N ILE A 113 6.44 -3.78 -16.01
CA ILE A 113 5.52 -3.59 -14.88
C ILE A 113 5.89 -2.34 -14.10
N TRP A 114 4.86 -1.54 -13.80
CA TRP A 114 4.96 -0.35 -12.96
C TRP A 114 4.16 -0.54 -11.68
N GLU A 115 4.77 -0.22 -10.55
CA GLU A 115 4.15 -0.23 -9.23
C GLU A 115 4.13 1.17 -8.65
N GLN A 116 2.95 1.61 -8.22
CA GLN A 116 2.80 2.88 -7.55
C GLN A 116 2.07 2.75 -6.21
N ARG A 117 2.52 3.57 -5.27
CA ARG A 117 1.92 3.73 -3.95
C ARG A 117 1.44 5.17 -3.79
N LEU A 118 0.16 5.34 -3.49
CA LEU A 118 -0.44 6.64 -3.27
C LEU A 118 -1.00 6.72 -1.85
N ALA A 119 -0.70 7.80 -1.12
CA ALA A 119 -1.34 8.08 0.16
C ALA A 119 -2.82 8.41 -0.06
N LEU A 120 -3.71 7.70 0.65
CA LEU A 120 -5.16 7.98 0.65
C LEU A 120 -5.55 9.05 1.67
N THR A 121 -4.65 9.40 2.58
CA THR A 121 -4.87 10.39 3.61
C THR A 121 -4.65 11.81 3.07
N ALA A 122 -5.56 12.72 3.36
CA ALA A 122 -5.53 14.09 2.84
C ALA A 122 -4.24 14.83 3.23
N GLY A 123 -3.54 15.38 2.22
CA GLY A 123 -2.37 16.24 2.41
C GLY A 123 -1.16 15.56 3.06
N ASP A 124 -0.95 14.28 2.78
CA ASP A 124 0.17 13.46 3.29
C ASP A 124 0.23 13.37 4.84
N LYS A 125 -0.87 13.68 5.52
CA LYS A 125 -0.96 13.58 6.98
C LYS A 125 -1.61 12.28 7.39
N ALA A 126 -0.96 11.56 8.29
CA ALA A 126 -1.54 10.41 8.96
C ALA A 126 -2.89 10.76 9.60
N MET A 127 -3.86 9.84 9.51
CA MET A 127 -5.20 10.03 10.06
C MET A 127 -5.40 9.28 11.37
N ILE A 128 -6.29 9.78 12.23
CA ILE A 128 -6.69 9.10 13.45
C ILE A 128 -8.06 8.46 13.22
N PHE A 129 -8.15 7.15 13.42
CA PHE A 129 -9.43 6.43 13.42
C PHE A 129 -10.18 6.71 14.72
N LYS A 130 -11.41 7.23 14.61
CA LYS A 130 -12.20 7.68 15.76
C LYS A 130 -12.94 6.56 16.50
N LYS A 131 -13.07 5.37 15.89
CA LYS A 131 -13.79 4.22 16.46
C LYS A 131 -12.86 3.00 16.47
N ALA A 132 -12.91 2.21 17.54
CA ALA A 132 -12.29 0.89 17.54
C ALA A 132 -13.20 -0.11 16.83
N GLY A 133 -12.61 -1.16 16.25
CA GLY A 133 -13.30 -2.25 15.57
C GLY A 133 -12.91 -2.42 14.10
N THR A 134 -13.68 -3.22 13.37
CA THR A 134 -13.41 -3.53 11.96
C THR A 134 -13.85 -2.41 11.02
N TYR A 135 -12.88 -1.89 10.25
CA TYR A 135 -13.13 -1.04 9.10
C TYR A 135 -13.13 -1.88 7.82
N GLU A 136 -13.99 -1.52 6.87
CA GLU A 136 -13.99 -2.10 5.53
C GLU A 136 -13.80 -1.01 4.48
N ILE A 137 -12.78 -1.16 3.63
CA ILE A 137 -12.55 -0.33 2.45
C ILE A 137 -12.79 -1.18 1.21
N ARG A 138 -13.60 -0.68 0.26
CA ARG A 138 -13.72 -1.27 -1.07
C ARG A 138 -13.23 -0.31 -2.13
N MET A 139 -12.62 -0.85 -3.17
CA MET A 139 -12.12 -0.08 -4.31
C MET A 139 -12.83 -0.53 -5.58
N GLU A 140 -13.21 0.42 -6.42
CA GLU A 140 -13.84 0.18 -7.72
C GLU A 140 -13.27 1.16 -8.73
N GLN A 141 -12.87 0.67 -9.90
CA GLN A 141 -12.43 1.56 -10.98
C GLN A 141 -13.57 2.44 -11.47
N ASN A 142 -13.28 3.72 -11.72
CA ASN A 142 -14.22 4.70 -12.23
C ASN A 142 -13.70 5.36 -13.51
N MET A 143 -13.18 4.55 -14.42
CA MET A 143 -12.80 4.98 -15.76
C MET A 143 -14.01 4.92 -16.70
N ARG A 144 -13.83 5.33 -17.96
CA ARG A 144 -14.90 5.28 -18.97
C ARG A 144 -15.01 3.91 -19.66
N ILE A 145 -14.02 3.04 -19.46
CA ILE A 145 -13.92 1.74 -20.12
C ILE A 145 -14.04 0.59 -19.11
N ASN A 146 -14.61 -0.52 -19.57
CA ASN A 146 -14.82 -1.71 -18.75
C ASN A 146 -14.71 -2.99 -19.61
N PRO A 147 -13.80 -3.92 -19.29
CA PRO A 147 -12.82 -3.81 -18.21
C PRO A 147 -11.76 -2.73 -18.50
N LEU A 148 -11.17 -2.17 -17.45
CA LEU A 148 -9.98 -1.33 -17.56
C LEU A 148 -8.76 -2.24 -17.74
N PRO A 149 -8.13 -2.29 -18.93
CA PRO A 149 -7.10 -3.26 -19.24
C PRO A 149 -5.78 -2.91 -18.57
N GLU A 150 -4.83 -3.84 -18.62
CA GLU A 150 -3.44 -3.66 -18.18
C GLU A 150 -3.26 -3.29 -16.71
N VAL A 151 -4.28 -3.49 -15.87
CA VAL A 151 -4.16 -3.36 -14.42
C VAL A 151 -3.99 -4.75 -13.82
N LEU A 152 -2.84 -4.98 -13.21
CA LEU A 152 -2.45 -6.28 -12.66
C LEU A 152 -3.00 -6.49 -11.26
N GLN A 153 -2.82 -5.50 -10.40
CA GLN A 153 -3.11 -5.64 -8.97
C GLN A 153 -3.55 -4.32 -8.35
N VAL A 154 -4.39 -4.43 -7.33
CA VAL A 154 -4.81 -3.31 -6.47
C VAL A 154 -4.68 -3.73 -5.02
N GLY A 155 -4.13 -2.86 -4.19
CA GLY A 155 -3.86 -3.16 -2.79
C GLY A 155 -4.16 -2.01 -1.85
N LEU A 156 -4.31 -2.38 -0.57
CA LEU A 156 -4.36 -1.45 0.54
C LEU A 156 -3.28 -1.84 1.54
N ARG A 157 -2.51 -0.84 1.95
CA ARG A 157 -1.56 -0.94 3.06
C ARG A 157 -1.92 0.09 4.12
N VAL A 158 -1.93 -0.34 5.37
CA VAL A 158 -2.15 0.51 6.54
C VAL A 158 -0.90 0.41 7.41
N GLU A 159 -0.36 1.55 7.80
CA GLU A 159 0.80 1.64 8.67
C GLU A 159 0.44 2.44 9.91
N LYS A 160 0.74 1.89 11.09
CA LYS A 160 0.64 2.63 12.34
C LYS A 160 1.86 3.54 12.45
N VAL A 161 1.65 4.84 12.61
CA VAL A 161 2.74 5.80 12.81
C VAL A 161 3.37 5.51 14.17
N ALA A 162 4.68 5.26 14.19
CA ALA A 162 5.40 5.12 15.44
C ALA A 162 5.33 6.45 16.20
N ARG A 163 4.95 6.42 17.49
CA ARG A 163 5.24 7.56 18.36
C ARG A 163 6.76 7.67 18.45
N ASN A 164 7.33 8.69 17.82
CA ASN A 164 8.72 9.04 18.10
C ASN A 164 8.75 9.55 19.54
N SER A 165 9.28 8.76 20.46
CA SER A 165 9.69 9.22 21.78
C SER A 165 11.00 9.99 21.67
N ASN A 166 11.03 11.06 20.87
CA ASN A 166 12.01 12.12 21.06
C ASN A 166 11.27 13.19 21.85
N GLY A 167 11.19 12.96 23.15
CA GLY A 167 10.75 13.95 24.11
C GLY A 167 11.84 15.00 24.33
N SER A 168 11.35 16.15 24.77
CA SER A 168 12.03 17.13 25.62
C SER A 168 13.10 18.00 24.97
#